data_AF-A0AAV0NWQ9-F1
#
_entry.id   AF-A0AAV0NWQ9-F1
#
_cell.length_a   1.000
_cell.length_b   1.000
_cell.length_c   1.000
_cell.angle_alpha   90.00
_cell.angle_beta   90.00
_cell.angle_gamma   90.00
#
_symmetry.space_group_name_H-M   'P 1'
#
loop_
_entity.id
_entity.type
_entity.pdbx_description
1 polymer ?
#
loop_
_entity_poly.entity_id
_entity_poly.type
_entity_poly.pdbx_seq_one_letter_code
_entity_poly.pdbx_strand_id
1 'polypeptide(L)'
;MNFLVLWPVYSDEYFFVSHFSYVYTSFSFCCVKVKHFFSVQDDAHIFCREDQIKDEVRGVLDFIDYAYKIFGFTYELKLSTRPEQFLGEVETWDKAEAALTEALNEFGKAWQINEGDGAFYGPKIDISVSDALNRKFQCATLQLDFQLPDRFKLEFSAEDETKLERPVMIHRAILGSVERMFAILLEHYKGKWPFWLSPRQAIVCPVSAKSVDYAKQVRDRIHQAGYYADADITDRKIQKKVREAQLAQYNYILVVGEEEANTGQVSVRVRDIADHSVMSIESLLQHFADETAAFH
;
A
#
# COMPACT_ATOMS: atom_id res chain seq x y z
N MET A 1 -16.26 5.39 -11.45
CA MET A 1 -15.57 4.85 -12.64
C MET A 1 -14.77 3.67 -12.12
N ASN A 2 -15.34 2.46 -12.19
CA ASN A 2 -14.71 1.25 -11.64
C ASN A 2 -13.60 0.83 -12.59
N PHE A 3 -12.35 0.86 -12.13
CA PHE A 3 -11.24 0.29 -12.88
C PHE A 3 -11.19 -1.20 -12.52
N LEU A 4 -11.72 -2.01 -13.43
CA LEU A 4 -11.63 -3.46 -13.43
C LEU A 4 -10.29 -3.81 -14.10
N VAL A 5 -9.26 -4.09 -13.30
CA VAL A 5 -7.99 -4.58 -13.84
C VAL A 5 -8.08 -6.09 -13.87
N LEU A 6 -8.40 -6.62 -15.05
CA LEU A 6 -8.29 -8.05 -15.35
C LEU A 6 -6.83 -8.31 -15.66
N TRP A 7 -6.16 -9.14 -14.85
CA TRP A 7 -4.91 -9.75 -15.24
C TRP A 7 -5.24 -11.16 -15.77
N PRO A 8 -5.27 -11.38 -17.10
CA PRO A 8 -5.52 -12.71 -17.62
C PRO A 8 -4.22 -13.50 -17.53
N VAL A 9 -4.03 -14.25 -16.45
CA VAL A 9 -3.17 -15.44 -16.52
C VAL A 9 -4.04 -16.54 -17.10
N TYR A 10 -4.02 -16.71 -18.42
CA TYR A 10 -4.70 -17.81 -19.09
C TYR A 10 -3.99 -19.14 -18.77
N SER A 11 -4.45 -19.78 -17.70
CA SER A 11 -4.55 -21.23 -17.57
C SER A 11 -5.95 -21.47 -17.04
N ASP A 12 -6.73 -22.38 -17.63
CA ASP A 12 -8.16 -22.64 -17.31
C ASP A 12 -8.45 -23.08 -15.85
N GLU A 13 -7.45 -22.98 -14.98
CA GLU A 13 -7.45 -23.43 -13.59
C GLU A 13 -7.55 -22.30 -12.55
N TYR A 14 -7.39 -21.03 -12.94
CA TYR A 14 -7.38 -19.89 -12.00
C TYR A 14 -8.13 -18.69 -12.55
N PHE A 15 -9.00 -18.08 -11.73
CA PHE A 15 -9.64 -16.82 -12.08
C PHE A 15 -9.44 -15.79 -10.95
N PHE A 16 -8.66 -14.76 -11.26
CA PHE A 16 -8.32 -13.67 -10.35
C PHE A 16 -8.99 -12.37 -10.80
N VAL A 17 -9.71 -11.70 -9.89
CA VAL A 17 -10.28 -10.39 -10.19
C VAL A 17 -9.93 -9.38 -9.11
N SER A 18 -9.14 -8.37 -9.48
CA SER A 18 -8.86 -7.21 -8.63
C SER A 18 -9.69 -6.00 -9.03
N HIS A 19 -10.23 -5.30 -8.04
CA HIS A 19 -10.97 -4.07 -8.27
C HIS A 19 -10.65 -3.02 -7.22
N PHE A 20 -10.38 -1.80 -7.69
CA PHE A 20 -10.48 -0.62 -6.85
C PHE A 20 -11.88 -0.04 -7.02
N SER A 21 -12.78 -0.50 -6.17
CA SER A 21 -14.19 -0.08 -6.19
C SER A 21 -14.54 0.75 -4.97
N TYR A 22 -15.50 1.65 -5.17
CA TYR A 22 -16.04 2.49 -4.11
C TYR A 22 -17.05 1.72 -3.25
N VAL A 23 -16.78 1.61 -1.95
CA VAL A 23 -17.66 0.93 -0.99
C VAL A 23 -18.32 1.93 -0.05
N TYR A 24 -19.63 1.80 0.15
CA TYR A 24 -20.44 2.65 1.04
C TYR A 24 -20.81 1.90 2.32
N THR A 25 -20.45 2.45 3.49
CA THR A 25 -20.84 1.89 4.80
C THR A 25 -21.24 3.00 5.80
N SER A 26 -22.12 2.69 6.75
CA SER A 26 -22.78 3.66 7.64
C SER A 26 -22.16 3.74 9.05
N PHE A 27 -20.89 4.13 9.23
CA PHE A 27 -20.28 4.37 10.55
C PHE A 27 -19.20 5.49 10.53
N SER A 28 -18.87 6.12 11.67
CA SER A 28 -18.14 7.42 11.72
C SER A 28 -16.92 7.49 12.67
N PHE A 29 -15.74 7.81 12.11
CA PHE A 29 -14.50 8.34 12.70
C PHE A 29 -13.49 8.77 11.58
N CYS A 30 -13.02 10.02 11.57
CA CYS A 30 -12.18 10.60 10.50
C CYS A 30 -11.02 9.69 10.04
N CYS A 31 -10.93 9.43 8.72
CA CYS A 31 -10.00 8.55 7.97
C CYS A 31 -9.80 7.10 8.46
N VAL A 32 -10.23 6.75 9.67
CA VAL A 32 -10.14 5.38 10.22
C VAL A 32 -11.48 4.62 10.03
N LYS A 33 -12.60 5.33 10.05
CA LYS A 33 -13.98 4.88 9.75
C LYS A 33 -14.77 6.00 9.05
N VAL A 34 -14.77 6.08 7.74
CA VAL A 34 -15.26 7.30 7.06
C VAL A 34 -16.77 7.29 6.82
N LYS A 35 -17.47 8.39 7.14
CA LYS A 35 -18.95 8.51 7.10
C LYS A 35 -19.50 8.91 5.72
N HIS A 36 -18.80 9.76 4.97
CA HIS A 36 -19.24 10.31 3.68
C HIS A 36 -18.02 10.71 2.83
N PHE A 37 -17.19 9.75 2.49
CA PHE A 37 -16.32 9.82 1.31
C PHE A 37 -16.10 8.39 0.84
N PHE A 38 -16.15 8.23 -0.47
CA PHE A 38 -15.74 7.06 -1.24
C PHE A 38 -14.57 6.30 -0.58
N SER A 39 -14.83 5.14 0.06
CA SER A 39 -13.74 4.28 0.53
C SER A 39 -13.31 3.42 -0.64
N VAL A 40 -12.09 3.61 -1.11
CA VAL A 40 -11.50 2.73 -2.12
C VAL A 40 -10.82 1.58 -1.39
N GLN A 41 -11.31 0.36 -1.60
CA GLN A 41 -10.65 -0.84 -1.12
C GLN A 41 -9.82 -1.47 -2.23
N ASP A 42 -8.67 -2.05 -1.86
CA ASP A 42 -7.85 -2.88 -2.73
C ASP A 42 -8.37 -4.33 -2.76
N ASP A 43 -9.67 -4.44 -3.00
CA ASP A 43 -10.40 -5.69 -2.88
C ASP A 43 -10.14 -6.59 -4.09
N ALA A 44 -9.90 -7.87 -3.83
CA ALA A 44 -9.77 -8.86 -4.87
C ALA A 44 -10.40 -10.18 -4.46
N HIS A 45 -10.91 -10.88 -5.47
CA HIS A 45 -11.58 -12.16 -5.35
C HIS A 45 -10.80 -13.19 -6.18
N ILE A 46 -10.36 -14.25 -5.51
CA ILE A 46 -9.70 -15.39 -6.14
C ILE A 46 -10.69 -16.54 -6.18
N PHE A 47 -10.92 -17.09 -7.37
CA PHE A 47 -11.69 -18.32 -7.53
C PHE A 47 -10.70 -19.45 -7.78
N CYS A 48 -10.71 -20.43 -6.89
CA CYS A 48 -9.79 -21.56 -6.92
C CYS A 48 -10.52 -22.85 -6.54
N ARG A 49 -9.89 -23.99 -6.81
CA ARG A 49 -10.35 -25.30 -6.36
C ARG A 49 -10.04 -25.51 -4.88
N GLU A 50 -10.73 -26.44 -4.23
CA GLU A 50 -10.53 -26.74 -2.81
C GLU A 50 -9.10 -27.18 -2.47
N ASP A 51 -8.44 -27.91 -3.38
CA ASP A 51 -7.05 -28.35 -3.24
C ASP A 51 -6.03 -27.21 -3.35
N GLN A 52 -6.38 -26.12 -4.02
CA GLN A 52 -5.51 -24.97 -4.27
C GLN A 52 -5.56 -23.89 -3.18
N ILE A 53 -6.53 -23.97 -2.25
CA ILE A 53 -6.74 -22.94 -1.21
C ILE A 53 -5.42 -22.62 -0.47
N LYS A 54 -4.65 -23.66 -0.14
CA LYS A 54 -3.42 -23.52 0.63
C LYS A 54 -2.36 -22.70 -0.10
N ASP A 55 -2.15 -22.98 -1.40
CA ASP A 55 -1.16 -22.29 -2.21
C ASP A 55 -1.56 -20.83 -2.47
N GLU A 56 -2.84 -20.57 -2.72
CA GLU A 56 -3.37 -19.21 -2.88
C GLU A 56 -3.25 -18.39 -1.59
N VAL A 57 -3.62 -18.96 -0.45
CA VAL A 57 -3.47 -18.29 0.86
C VAL A 57 -2.01 -17.93 1.11
N ARG A 58 -1.07 -18.84 0.81
CA ARG A 58 0.36 -18.58 0.93
C ARG A 58 0.81 -17.43 0.03
N GLY A 59 0.44 -17.45 -1.25
CA GLY A 59 0.79 -16.37 -2.18
C GLY A 59 0.28 -15.00 -1.73
N VAL A 60 -0.94 -14.96 -1.15
CA VAL A 60 -1.49 -13.73 -0.57
C VAL A 60 -0.72 -13.28 0.67
N LEU A 61 -0.35 -14.20 1.57
CA LEU A 61 0.45 -13.89 2.76
C LEU A 61 1.85 -13.36 2.40
N ASP A 62 2.50 -13.95 1.40
CA ASP A 62 3.80 -13.50 0.88
C ASP A 62 3.70 -12.08 0.29
N PHE A 63 2.61 -11.79 -0.43
CA PHE A 63 2.38 -10.46 -0.98
C PHE A 63 2.07 -9.41 0.10
N ILE A 64 1.33 -9.77 1.14
CA ILE A 64 1.11 -8.90 2.32
C ILE A 64 2.44 -8.60 3.00
N ASP A 65 3.29 -9.61 3.22
CA ASP A 65 4.61 -9.42 3.84
C ASP A 65 5.51 -8.51 3.01
N TYR A 66 5.55 -8.70 1.69
CA TYR A 66 6.28 -7.83 0.77
C TYR A 66 5.80 -6.38 0.86
N ALA A 67 4.49 -6.14 0.76
CA ALA A 67 3.92 -4.80 0.83
C ALA A 67 4.21 -4.13 2.19
N TYR A 68 4.01 -4.85 3.30
CA TYR A 68 4.20 -4.28 4.63
C TYR A 68 5.67 -4.04 4.97
N LYS A 69 6.60 -4.84 4.41
CA LYS A 69 8.04 -4.58 4.49
C LYS A 69 8.45 -3.30 3.78
N ILE A 70 7.89 -2.99 2.60
CA ILE A 70 8.16 -1.74 1.88
C ILE A 70 7.77 -0.52 2.74
N PHE A 71 6.60 -0.59 3.40
CA PHE A 71 6.16 0.48 4.29
C PHE A 71 6.88 0.49 5.65
N GLY A 72 7.59 -0.58 6.01
CA GLY A 72 8.29 -0.70 7.29
C GLY A 72 7.37 -1.00 8.48
N PHE A 73 6.21 -1.62 8.22
CA PHE A 73 5.24 -1.93 9.26
C PHE A 73 5.54 -3.24 10.01
N THR A 74 5.23 -3.25 11.30
CA THR A 74 5.14 -4.48 12.10
C THR A 74 3.69 -4.92 12.17
N TYR A 75 3.45 -6.22 12.02
CA TYR A 75 2.11 -6.78 11.96
C TYR A 75 1.96 -8.08 12.73
N GLU A 76 0.73 -8.36 13.15
CA GLU A 76 0.31 -9.58 13.82
C GLU A 76 -0.78 -10.28 13.00
N LEU A 77 -0.72 -11.61 12.98
CA LEU A 77 -1.69 -12.47 12.28
C LEU A 77 -2.67 -13.07 13.30
N LYS A 78 -3.97 -13.03 12.98
CA LYS A 78 -5.02 -13.66 13.79
C LYS A 78 -5.91 -14.53 12.92
N LEU A 79 -6.13 -15.77 13.33
CA LEU A 79 -7.10 -16.68 12.71
C LEU A 79 -8.42 -16.55 13.45
N SER A 80 -9.44 -16.03 12.77
CA SER A 80 -10.78 -15.86 13.31
C SER A 80 -11.65 -17.05 12.91
N THR A 81 -12.05 -17.85 13.90
CA THR A 81 -12.76 -19.14 13.72
C THR A 81 -14.28 -18.98 13.71
N ARG A 82 -14.99 -20.09 13.47
CA ARG A 82 -16.44 -20.17 13.34
C ARG A 82 -17.20 -19.44 14.47
N PRO A 83 -18.07 -18.46 14.13
CA PRO A 83 -18.95 -17.79 15.10
C PRO A 83 -20.12 -18.68 15.54
N GLU A 84 -20.84 -18.26 16.60
CA GLU A 84 -22.06 -18.96 17.07
C GLU A 84 -23.16 -19.03 16.00
N GLN A 85 -23.23 -18.03 15.11
CA GLN A 85 -24.15 -17.97 13.97
C GLN A 85 -23.37 -18.10 12.66
N PHE A 86 -23.40 -19.29 12.06
CA PHE A 86 -22.70 -19.58 10.80
C PHE A 86 -23.64 -20.19 9.76
N LEU A 87 -23.25 -20.07 8.49
CA LEU A 87 -23.91 -20.71 7.36
C LEU A 87 -23.05 -21.86 6.83
N GLY A 88 -23.71 -22.90 6.31
CA GLY A 88 -23.06 -24.08 5.73
C GLY A 88 -22.86 -25.24 6.71
N GLU A 89 -22.19 -26.28 6.22
CA GLU A 89 -21.93 -27.51 6.97
C GLU A 89 -20.70 -27.37 7.86
N VAL A 90 -20.76 -27.97 9.06
CA VAL A 90 -19.66 -28.00 10.04
C VAL A 90 -18.39 -28.61 9.44
N GLU A 91 -18.53 -29.65 8.60
CA GLU A 91 -17.39 -30.33 7.97
C GLU A 91 -16.60 -29.40 7.03
N THR A 92 -17.29 -28.56 6.25
CA THR A 92 -16.64 -27.58 5.36
C THR A 92 -15.87 -26.53 6.17
N TRP A 93 -16.44 -26.09 7.28
CA TRP A 93 -15.79 -25.18 8.21
C TRP A 93 -14.51 -25.78 8.82
N ASP A 94 -14.59 -27.01 9.31
CA ASP A 94 -13.44 -27.67 9.93
C ASP A 94 -12.30 -27.88 8.90
N LYS A 95 -12.62 -28.19 7.64
CA LYS A 95 -11.64 -28.26 6.53
C LYS A 95 -11.02 -26.89 6.23
N ALA A 96 -11.83 -25.84 6.16
CA ALA A 96 -11.36 -24.49 5.88
C ALA A 96 -10.44 -23.95 7.00
N GLU A 97 -10.81 -24.18 8.26
CA GLU A 97 -9.99 -23.81 9.42
C GLU A 97 -8.68 -24.59 9.46
N ALA A 98 -8.70 -25.89 9.13
CA ALA A 98 -7.50 -26.71 9.01
C ALA A 98 -6.56 -26.18 7.92
N ALA A 99 -7.09 -25.89 6.73
CA ALA A 99 -6.30 -25.37 5.61
C ALA A 99 -5.64 -24.01 5.93
N LEU A 100 -6.37 -23.09 6.57
CA LEU A 100 -5.81 -21.81 7.01
C LEU A 100 -4.76 -21.98 8.12
N THR A 101 -4.98 -22.91 9.05
CA THR A 101 -4.03 -23.22 10.13
C THR A 101 -2.72 -23.77 9.58
N GLU A 102 -2.80 -24.70 8.62
CA GLU A 102 -1.61 -25.24 7.94
C GLU A 102 -0.85 -24.16 7.18
N ALA A 103 -1.55 -23.33 6.41
CA ALA A 103 -0.93 -22.24 5.66
C ALA A 103 -0.23 -21.22 6.58
N LEU A 104 -0.83 -20.89 7.73
CA LEU A 104 -0.22 -20.01 8.73
C LEU A 104 1.01 -20.63 9.40
N ASN A 105 0.97 -21.94 9.68
CA ASN A 105 2.11 -22.66 10.27
C ASN A 105 3.29 -22.76 9.30
N GLU A 106 3.04 -23.01 8.00
CA GLU A 106 4.07 -23.06 6.97
C GLU A 106 4.68 -21.68 6.68
N PHE A 107 3.89 -20.62 6.78
CA PHE A 107 4.38 -19.25 6.65
C PHE A 107 5.39 -18.87 7.75
N GLY A 108 5.37 -19.57 8.89
CA GLY A 108 6.42 -19.50 9.90
C GLY A 108 6.44 -18.22 10.75
N LYS A 109 5.38 -17.39 10.69
CA LYS A 109 5.19 -16.25 11.61
C LYS A 109 4.27 -16.60 12.76
N ALA A 110 4.47 -15.93 13.90
CA ALA A 110 3.60 -16.07 15.05
C ALA A 110 2.19 -15.56 14.72
N TRP A 111 1.19 -16.39 14.99
CA TRP A 111 -0.22 -16.08 14.80
C TRP A 111 -1.01 -16.43 16.07
N GLN A 112 -2.20 -15.86 16.22
CA GLN A 112 -3.08 -16.07 17.37
C GLN A 112 -4.47 -16.54 16.92
N ILE A 113 -5.16 -17.31 17.76
CA ILE A 113 -6.56 -17.66 17.52
C ILE A 113 -7.44 -16.55 18.08
N ASN A 114 -8.45 -16.14 17.32
CA ASN A 114 -9.50 -15.22 17.72
C ASN A 114 -10.85 -15.96 17.63
N GLU A 115 -11.24 -16.62 18.71
CA GLU A 115 -12.39 -17.52 18.72
C GLU A 115 -13.70 -16.77 18.45
N GLY A 116 -14.46 -17.25 17.46
CA GLY A 116 -15.82 -16.79 17.19
C GLY A 116 -15.96 -15.44 16.49
N ASP A 117 -14.85 -14.84 16.03
CA ASP A 117 -14.86 -13.56 15.29
C ASP A 117 -14.83 -13.77 13.76
N GLY A 118 -14.99 -14.99 13.27
CA GLY A 118 -15.07 -15.33 11.85
C GLY A 118 -16.27 -14.68 11.16
N ALA A 119 -16.22 -14.57 9.82
CA ALA A 119 -17.38 -14.10 9.07
C ALA A 119 -18.50 -15.16 9.09
N PHE A 120 -19.76 -14.78 8.88
CA PHE A 120 -20.87 -15.74 8.92
C PHE A 120 -20.80 -16.82 7.80
N TYR A 121 -19.99 -16.59 6.76
CA TYR A 121 -19.84 -17.45 5.58
C TYR A 121 -18.52 -18.23 5.51
N GLY A 122 -17.58 -17.97 6.42
CA GLY A 122 -16.33 -18.72 6.50
C GLY A 122 -15.27 -18.11 7.43
N PRO A 123 -14.19 -18.86 7.70
CA PRO A 123 -13.10 -18.40 8.54
C PRO A 123 -12.26 -17.33 7.81
N LYS A 124 -11.59 -16.47 8.59
CA LYS A 124 -10.75 -15.40 8.05
C LYS A 124 -9.43 -15.25 8.81
N ILE A 125 -8.41 -14.78 8.09
CA ILE A 125 -7.15 -14.32 8.65
C ILE A 125 -7.21 -12.79 8.70
N ASP A 126 -7.11 -12.24 9.91
CA ASP A 126 -7.07 -10.81 10.16
C ASP A 126 -5.63 -10.37 10.45
N ILE A 127 -5.15 -9.39 9.70
CA ILE A 127 -3.80 -8.85 9.86
C ILE A 127 -3.91 -7.47 10.47
N SER A 128 -3.33 -7.34 11.67
CA SER A 128 -3.30 -6.10 12.43
C SER A 128 -1.92 -5.46 12.36
N VAL A 129 -1.87 -4.21 11.88
CA VAL A 129 -0.66 -3.40 11.85
C VAL A 129 -0.56 -2.59 13.14
N SER A 130 0.64 -2.49 13.71
CA SER A 130 0.92 -1.59 14.83
C SER A 130 1.44 -0.25 14.32
N ASP A 131 0.83 0.84 14.78
CA ASP A 131 1.33 2.19 14.48
C ASP A 131 2.54 2.56 15.36
N ALA A 132 3.10 3.76 15.14
CA ALA A 132 4.22 4.28 15.94
C ALA A 132 3.88 4.55 17.43
N LEU A 133 2.62 4.41 17.83
CA LEU A 133 2.11 4.55 19.20
C LEU A 133 1.66 3.19 19.79
N ASN A 134 1.99 2.07 19.14
CA ASN A 134 1.56 0.71 19.50
C ASN A 134 0.04 0.48 19.53
N ARG A 135 -0.74 1.30 18.81
CA ARG A 135 -2.15 1.02 18.55
C ARG A 135 -2.26 0.05 17.39
N LYS A 136 -3.16 -0.93 17.53
CA LYS A 136 -3.37 -2.00 16.55
C LYS A 136 -4.54 -1.64 15.65
N PHE A 137 -4.31 -1.65 14.34
CA PHE A 137 -5.32 -1.42 13.32
C PHE A 137 -5.41 -2.62 12.39
N GLN A 138 -6.61 -3.21 12.29
CA GLN A 138 -6.89 -4.24 11.31
C GLN A 138 -6.97 -3.60 9.91
N CYS A 139 -6.07 -4.05 9.03
CA CYS A 139 -5.90 -3.49 7.69
C CYS A 139 -6.18 -4.55 6.64
N ALA A 140 -5.29 -5.55 6.54
CA ALA A 140 -5.50 -6.68 5.65
C ALA A 140 -6.42 -7.73 6.26
N THR A 141 -7.15 -8.41 5.37
CA THR A 141 -7.99 -9.54 5.71
C THR A 141 -7.98 -10.52 4.54
N LEU A 142 -7.99 -11.80 4.85
CA LEU A 142 -8.20 -12.90 3.91
C LEU A 142 -9.38 -13.71 4.42
N GLN A 143 -10.43 -13.87 3.62
CA GLN A 143 -11.67 -14.52 4.03
C GLN A 143 -12.01 -15.60 3.02
N LEU A 144 -12.27 -16.82 3.52
CA LEU A 144 -12.75 -17.91 2.68
C LEU A 144 -14.28 -17.86 2.61
N ASP A 145 -14.83 -17.97 1.42
CA ASP A 145 -16.26 -17.98 1.18
C ASP A 145 -16.67 -19.17 0.29
N PHE A 146 -17.49 -20.04 0.89
CA PHE A 146 -18.09 -21.20 0.25
C PHE A 146 -19.58 -20.98 -0.10
N GLN A 147 -20.18 -19.90 0.41
CA GLN A 147 -21.61 -19.62 0.34
C GLN A 147 -21.99 -18.79 -0.88
N LEU A 148 -21.22 -17.75 -1.22
CA LEU A 148 -21.50 -16.93 -2.40
C LEU A 148 -21.41 -17.73 -3.71
N PRO A 149 -20.40 -18.61 -3.91
CA PRO A 149 -20.38 -19.49 -5.08
C PRO A 149 -21.64 -20.35 -5.22
N ASP A 150 -22.17 -20.89 -4.11
CA ASP A 150 -23.41 -21.68 -4.12
C ASP A 150 -24.64 -20.82 -4.44
N ARG A 151 -24.76 -19.63 -3.83
CA ARG A 151 -25.88 -18.71 -4.09
C ARG A 151 -25.92 -18.22 -5.54
N PHE A 152 -24.76 -17.94 -6.13
CA PHE A 152 -24.64 -17.52 -7.52
C PHE A 152 -24.63 -18.68 -8.51
N LYS A 153 -24.63 -19.93 -8.02
CA LYS A 153 -24.57 -21.16 -8.83
C LYS A 153 -23.36 -21.14 -9.78
N LEU A 154 -22.20 -20.76 -9.24
CA LEU A 154 -20.95 -20.77 -9.99
C LEU A 154 -20.47 -22.21 -10.13
N GLU A 155 -20.11 -22.57 -11.35
CA GLU A 155 -19.66 -23.91 -11.71
C GLU A 155 -18.48 -23.79 -12.68
N PHE A 156 -17.52 -24.68 -12.56
CA PHE A 156 -16.43 -24.82 -13.51
C PHE A 156 -16.33 -26.29 -13.96
N SER A 157 -15.84 -26.49 -15.18
CA SER A 157 -15.53 -27.84 -15.68
C SER A 157 -14.24 -28.31 -15.03
N ALA A 158 -14.30 -29.38 -14.24
CA ALA A 158 -13.09 -30.04 -13.76
C ALA A 158 -12.36 -30.76 -14.93
N GLU A 159 -11.20 -31.38 -14.64
CA GLU A 159 -10.41 -32.15 -15.63
C GLU A 159 -11.23 -33.22 -16.38
N ASP A 160 -12.32 -33.68 -15.76
CA ASP A 160 -13.33 -34.51 -16.39
C ASP A 160 -14.49 -33.59 -16.84
N GLU A 161 -14.61 -33.33 -18.15
CA GLU A 161 -15.62 -32.43 -18.76
C GLU A 161 -17.08 -32.78 -18.39
N THR A 162 -17.29 -33.94 -17.77
CA THR A 162 -18.58 -34.42 -17.30
C THR A 162 -18.93 -34.03 -15.87
N LYS A 163 -17.98 -33.50 -15.08
CA LYS A 163 -18.17 -33.08 -13.69
C LYS A 163 -18.08 -31.56 -13.56
N LEU A 164 -19.21 -30.96 -13.21
CA LEU A 164 -19.29 -29.57 -12.79
C LEU A 164 -18.94 -29.50 -11.30
N GLU A 165 -17.83 -28.85 -11.00
CA GLU A 165 -17.39 -28.58 -9.63
C GLU A 165 -17.61 -27.10 -9.30
N ARG A 166 -17.61 -26.78 -8.00
CA ARG A 166 -17.85 -25.43 -7.51
C ARG A 166 -16.56 -24.80 -7.02
N PRO A 167 -16.26 -23.56 -7.43
CA PRO A 167 -15.05 -22.89 -6.97
C PRO A 167 -15.25 -22.37 -5.55
N VAL A 168 -14.15 -22.28 -4.81
CA VAL A 168 -14.06 -21.55 -3.55
C VAL A 168 -13.64 -20.12 -3.85
N MET A 169 -14.29 -19.17 -3.18
CA MET A 169 -13.97 -17.75 -3.33
C MET A 169 -13.12 -17.29 -2.15
N ILE A 170 -11.97 -16.68 -2.44
CA ILE A 170 -11.11 -16.06 -1.44
C ILE A 170 -11.21 -14.54 -1.61
N HIS A 171 -11.75 -13.88 -0.59
CA HIS A 171 -11.74 -12.42 -0.49
C HIS A 171 -10.42 -11.98 0.12
N ARG A 172 -9.74 -11.03 -0.51
CA ARG A 172 -8.52 -10.44 0.06
C ARG A 172 -8.50 -8.93 -0.05
N ALA A 173 -8.02 -8.30 1.01
CA ALA A 173 -7.57 -6.91 1.00
C ALA A 173 -6.21 -6.84 1.71
N ILE A 174 -5.27 -6.05 1.18
CA ILE A 174 -3.88 -5.97 1.66
C ILE A 174 -3.68 -4.65 2.40
N LEU A 175 -4.10 -3.54 1.80
CA LEU A 175 -4.11 -2.24 2.45
C LEU A 175 -5.42 -2.04 3.24
N GLY A 176 -6.49 -2.72 2.83
CA GLY A 176 -7.82 -2.56 3.37
C GLY A 176 -8.51 -1.41 2.67
N SER A 177 -8.62 -0.26 3.36
CA SER A 177 -9.05 0.99 2.74
C SER A 177 -7.81 1.85 2.51
N VAL A 178 -7.68 2.42 1.31
CA VAL A 178 -6.56 3.32 0.99
C VAL A 178 -6.53 4.51 1.94
N GLU A 179 -7.70 5.03 2.32
CA GLU A 179 -7.84 6.15 3.25
C GLU A 179 -7.37 5.78 4.67
N ARG A 180 -7.74 4.58 5.14
CA ARG A 180 -7.26 4.07 6.43
C ARG A 180 -5.75 3.86 6.41
N MET A 181 -5.23 3.25 5.35
CA MET A 181 -3.79 3.04 5.20
C MET A 181 -3.06 4.39 5.19
N PHE A 182 -3.57 5.39 4.46
CA PHE A 182 -3.00 6.73 4.46
C PHE A 182 -3.00 7.39 5.84
N ALA A 183 -4.06 7.22 6.63
CA ALA A 183 -4.13 7.70 8.01
C ALA A 183 -3.08 7.05 8.92
N ILE A 184 -2.89 5.73 8.79
CA ILE A 184 -1.89 4.98 9.54
C ILE A 184 -0.48 5.42 9.11
N LEU A 185 -0.23 5.60 7.82
CA LEU A 185 1.04 6.06 7.29
C LEU A 185 1.38 7.49 7.75
N LEU A 186 0.39 8.38 7.81
CA LEU A 186 0.55 9.74 8.35
C LEU A 186 1.07 9.73 9.79
N GLU A 187 0.50 8.87 10.63
CA GLU A 187 0.91 8.72 12.03
C GLU A 187 2.24 7.99 12.16
N HIS A 188 2.49 6.97 11.33
CA HIS A 188 3.72 6.19 11.32
C HIS A 188 4.93 7.06 10.95
N TYR A 189 4.84 7.81 9.84
CA TYR A 189 5.91 8.69 9.40
C TYR A 189 5.93 10.05 10.12
N LYS A 190 4.88 10.40 10.89
CA LYS A 190 4.77 11.70 11.56
C LYS A 190 4.94 12.89 10.60
N GLY A 191 4.50 12.72 9.35
CA GLY A 191 4.68 13.68 8.26
C GLY A 191 6.04 13.64 7.55
N LYS A 192 6.98 12.78 7.97
CA LYS A 192 8.28 12.55 7.32
C LYS A 192 8.20 11.43 6.27
N TRP A 193 7.54 11.71 5.17
CA TRP A 193 7.36 10.74 4.09
C TRP A 193 8.71 10.27 3.50
N PRO A 194 8.82 8.99 3.09
CA PRO A 194 9.93 8.53 2.26
C PRO A 194 9.85 9.19 0.88
N PHE A 195 10.98 9.31 0.17
CA PHE A 195 11.06 10.12 -1.05
C PHE A 195 10.05 9.70 -2.12
N TRP A 196 9.87 8.40 -2.34
CA TRP A 196 8.96 7.85 -3.34
C TRP A 196 7.47 8.12 -3.05
N LEU A 197 7.09 8.29 -1.78
CA LEU A 197 5.71 8.52 -1.35
C LEU A 197 5.43 9.99 -1.01
N SER A 198 6.47 10.81 -0.94
CA SER A 198 6.35 12.18 -0.47
C SER A 198 5.61 13.06 -1.49
N PRO A 199 4.55 13.79 -1.09
CA PRO A 199 3.94 14.80 -1.96
C PRO A 199 4.84 16.03 -2.16
N ARG A 200 5.94 16.13 -1.40
CA ARG A 200 6.89 17.25 -1.38
C ARG A 200 8.31 16.72 -1.49
N GLN A 201 8.63 16.18 -2.66
CA GLN A 201 9.92 15.51 -2.89
C GLN A 201 11.07 16.52 -2.88
N ALA A 202 11.02 17.58 -3.67
CA ALA A 202 12.07 18.60 -3.71
C ALA A 202 11.53 20.04 -3.70
N ILE A 203 12.34 20.99 -3.25
CA ILE A 203 12.09 22.42 -3.40
C ILE A 203 13.37 23.16 -3.79
N VAL A 204 13.27 24.04 -4.78
CA VAL A 204 14.36 24.88 -5.28
C VAL A 204 14.25 26.29 -4.69
N CYS A 205 15.32 26.72 -4.03
CA CYS A 205 15.42 27.98 -3.30
C CYS A 205 16.52 28.85 -3.93
N PRO A 206 16.18 29.80 -4.84
CA PRO A 206 17.14 30.75 -5.37
C PRO A 206 17.62 31.73 -4.30
N VAL A 207 18.93 32.03 -4.33
CA VAL A 207 19.61 32.97 -3.43
C VAL A 207 19.34 34.43 -3.83
N SER A 208 19.19 34.70 -5.13
CA SER A 208 19.04 36.06 -5.68
C SER A 208 18.02 36.10 -6.82
N ALA A 209 17.54 37.29 -7.16
CA ALA A 209 16.63 37.47 -8.31
C ALA A 209 17.23 36.97 -9.63
N LYS A 210 18.57 37.02 -9.78
CA LYS A 210 19.29 36.54 -10.97
C LYS A 210 19.30 35.01 -11.11
N SER A 211 19.18 34.29 -9.99
CA SER A 211 19.14 32.81 -9.98
C SER A 211 17.72 32.25 -10.10
N VAL A 212 16.69 33.10 -10.18
CA VAL A 212 15.28 32.68 -10.29
C VAL A 212 15.00 31.92 -11.59
N ASP A 213 15.54 32.38 -12.72
CA ASP A 213 15.31 31.70 -14.00
C ASP A 213 15.97 30.33 -14.04
N TYR A 214 17.17 30.21 -13.47
CA TYR A 214 17.82 28.91 -13.29
C TYR A 214 17.05 28.00 -12.32
N ALA A 215 16.51 28.54 -11.22
CA ALA A 215 15.68 27.77 -10.30
C ALA A 215 14.43 27.17 -10.98
N LYS A 216 13.77 27.94 -11.85
CA LYS A 216 12.65 27.44 -12.66
C LYS A 216 13.07 26.35 -13.63
N GLN A 217 14.22 26.51 -14.29
CA GLN A 217 14.77 25.48 -15.18
C GLN A 217 15.08 24.17 -14.44
N VAL A 218 15.68 24.25 -13.26
CA VAL A 218 15.95 23.08 -12.40
C VAL A 218 14.64 22.39 -12.03
N ARG A 219 13.64 23.13 -11.56
CA ARG A 219 12.30 22.60 -11.25
C ARG A 219 11.69 21.89 -12.46
N ASP A 220 11.72 22.52 -13.63
CA ASP A 220 11.11 21.97 -14.84
C ASP A 220 11.81 20.69 -15.31
N ARG A 221 13.13 20.61 -15.16
CA ARG A 221 13.89 19.36 -15.42
C ARG A 221 13.51 18.24 -14.46
N ILE A 222 13.33 18.55 -13.17
CA ILE A 222 12.89 17.56 -12.17
C ILE A 222 11.47 17.06 -12.49
N HIS A 223 10.57 17.98 -12.88
CA HIS A 223 9.22 17.63 -13.35
C HIS A 223 9.23 16.76 -14.61
N GLN A 224 10.09 17.08 -15.58
CA GLN A 224 10.24 16.29 -16.81
C GLN A 224 10.76 14.86 -16.53
N ALA A 225 11.53 14.68 -15.46
CA ALA A 225 11.99 13.37 -15.01
C ALA A 225 10.93 12.58 -14.22
N GLY A 226 9.74 13.15 -13.98
CA GLY A 226 8.62 12.49 -13.30
C GLY A 226 8.55 12.72 -11.78
N TYR A 227 9.42 13.56 -11.22
CA TYR A 227 9.44 13.90 -9.80
C TYR A 227 8.78 15.26 -9.54
N TYR A 228 8.30 15.49 -8.32
CA TYR A 228 7.68 16.74 -7.90
C TYR A 228 8.69 17.71 -7.27
N ALA A 229 8.74 18.94 -7.80
CA ALA A 229 9.59 20.00 -7.27
C ALA A 229 8.85 21.34 -7.21
N ASP A 230 8.94 22.00 -6.05
CA ASP A 230 8.50 23.40 -5.93
C ASP A 230 9.67 24.37 -6.16
N ALA A 231 9.38 25.64 -6.45
CA ALA A 231 10.38 26.70 -6.52
C ALA A 231 9.95 27.91 -5.70
N ASP A 232 10.67 28.22 -4.62
CA ASP A 232 10.40 29.38 -3.77
C ASP A 232 11.07 30.65 -4.34
N ILE A 233 10.36 31.31 -5.26
CA ILE A 233 10.80 32.55 -5.93
C ILE A 233 10.54 33.82 -5.11
N THR A 234 10.14 33.71 -3.84
CA THR A 234 9.88 34.89 -3.00
C THR A 234 11.16 35.67 -2.71
N ASP A 235 11.05 36.98 -2.43
CA ASP A 235 12.19 37.84 -2.09
C ASP A 235 12.65 37.71 -0.63
N ARG A 236 12.48 36.52 -0.05
CA ARG A 236 12.84 36.24 1.35
C ARG A 236 14.30 35.78 1.44
N LYS A 237 14.94 36.03 2.59
CA LYS A 237 16.30 35.51 2.85
C LYS A 237 16.34 33.99 2.70
N ILE A 238 17.39 33.48 2.08
CA ILE A 238 17.57 32.03 1.83
C ILE A 238 17.43 31.18 3.09
N GLN A 239 17.96 31.66 4.23
CA GLN A 239 17.83 30.98 5.52
C GLN A 239 16.37 30.79 5.94
N LYS A 240 15.50 31.76 5.64
CA LYS A 240 14.06 31.66 5.92
C LYS A 240 13.39 30.65 5.00
N LYS A 241 13.72 30.67 3.70
CA LYS A 241 13.20 29.69 2.72
C LYS A 241 13.57 28.25 3.09
N VAL A 242 14.85 28.01 3.38
CA VAL A 242 15.35 26.70 3.82
C VAL A 242 14.66 26.25 5.10
N ARG A 243 14.49 27.14 6.09
CA ARG A 243 13.80 26.79 7.34
C ARG A 243 12.32 26.45 7.12
N GLU A 244 11.61 27.18 6.28
CA GLU A 244 10.21 26.88 5.95
C GLU A 244 10.08 25.57 5.19
N ALA A 245 11.00 25.29 4.25
CA ALA A 245 11.07 24.02 3.55
C ALA A 245 11.34 22.84 4.51
N GLN A 246 12.24 23.01 5.47
CA GLN A 246 12.49 22.01 6.52
C GLN A 246 11.25 21.78 7.38
N LEU A 247 10.56 22.84 7.79
CA LEU A 247 9.31 22.74 8.58
C LEU A 247 8.19 22.05 7.78
N ALA A 248 8.11 22.31 6.47
CA ALA A 248 7.18 21.68 5.56
C ALA A 248 7.51 20.22 5.19
N GLN A 249 8.64 19.70 5.71
CA GLN A 249 9.14 18.32 5.56
C GLN A 249 9.49 17.89 4.12
N TYR A 250 9.99 18.82 3.29
CA TYR A 250 10.56 18.45 1.98
C TYR A 250 11.72 17.47 2.15
N ASN A 251 11.79 16.44 1.31
CA ASN A 251 12.89 15.46 1.37
C ASN A 251 14.21 16.10 0.95
N TYR A 252 14.19 16.87 -0.14
CA TYR A 252 15.34 17.59 -0.67
C TYR A 252 15.10 19.08 -0.77
N ILE A 253 16.07 19.85 -0.31
CA ILE A 253 16.08 21.32 -0.39
C ILE A 253 17.27 21.70 -1.25
N LEU A 254 16.97 22.20 -2.45
CA LEU A 254 17.93 22.57 -3.47
C LEU A 254 18.18 24.08 -3.38
N VAL A 255 19.41 24.49 -3.17
CA VAL A 255 19.80 25.91 -3.15
C VAL A 255 20.58 26.23 -4.41
N VAL A 256 20.20 27.33 -5.07
CA VAL A 256 20.85 27.79 -6.30
C VAL A 256 21.24 29.27 -6.20
N GLY A 257 22.52 29.56 -6.39
CA GLY A 257 23.07 30.89 -6.49
C GLY A 257 23.53 31.22 -7.92
N GLU A 258 24.33 32.29 -8.04
CA GLU A 258 24.93 32.70 -9.32
C GLU A 258 26.03 31.71 -9.75
N GLU A 259 26.79 31.16 -8.81
CA GLU A 259 27.84 30.17 -9.09
C GLU A 259 27.24 28.86 -9.62
N GLU A 260 26.18 28.37 -8.96
CA GLU A 260 25.44 27.17 -9.39
C GLU A 260 24.78 27.36 -10.76
N ALA A 261 24.23 28.56 -11.03
CA ALA A 261 23.65 28.88 -12.33
C ALA A 261 24.68 28.87 -13.47
N ASN A 262 25.91 29.35 -13.19
CA ASN A 262 26.99 29.35 -14.18
C ASN A 262 27.58 27.96 -14.43
N THR A 263 27.63 27.12 -13.40
CA THR A 263 28.22 25.78 -13.46
C THR A 263 27.22 24.68 -13.82
N GLY A 264 25.91 24.99 -13.83
CA GLY A 264 24.86 24.00 -14.09
C GLY A 264 24.70 22.99 -12.94
N GLN A 265 25.02 23.41 -11.72
CA GLN A 265 24.99 22.59 -10.50
C GLN A 265 23.88 23.03 -9.56
N VAL A 266 23.66 22.27 -8.49
CA VAL A 266 22.73 22.57 -7.41
C VAL A 266 23.33 22.15 -6.07
N SER A 267 23.14 22.97 -5.04
CA SER A 267 23.49 22.58 -3.67
C SER A 267 22.31 21.85 -3.04
N VAL A 268 22.51 20.59 -2.68
CA VAL A 268 21.48 19.68 -2.18
C VAL A 268 21.61 19.55 -0.68
N ARG A 269 20.50 19.79 0.02
CA ARG A 269 20.35 19.54 1.45
C ARG A 269 19.28 18.49 1.68
N VAL A 270 19.62 17.46 2.43
CA VAL A 270 18.69 16.38 2.79
C VAL A 270 17.97 16.75 4.09
N ARG A 271 16.69 16.41 4.19
CA ARG A 271 15.84 16.72 5.36
C ARG A 271 16.47 16.33 6.70
N ASP A 272 17.05 15.14 6.77
CA ASP A 272 17.49 14.50 8.01
C ASP A 272 19.02 14.55 8.21
N ILE A 273 19.78 15.12 7.26
CA ILE A 273 21.25 15.21 7.32
C ILE A 273 21.65 16.69 7.22
N ALA A 274 22.48 17.17 8.16
CA ALA A 274 22.97 18.54 8.15
C ALA A 274 24.01 18.84 7.06
N ASP A 275 24.38 17.83 6.29
CA ASP A 275 25.39 17.94 5.25
C ASP A 275 24.80 18.51 3.95
N HIS A 276 25.67 19.14 3.18
CA HIS A 276 25.34 19.73 1.89
C HIS A 276 26.29 19.18 0.83
N SER A 277 25.72 18.63 -0.22
CA SER A 277 26.48 18.18 -1.37
C SER A 277 26.19 19.10 -2.54
N VAL A 278 27.19 19.34 -3.39
CA VAL A 278 27.01 20.04 -4.65
C VAL A 278 27.07 18.98 -5.75
N MET A 279 26.04 18.94 -6.59
CA MET A 279 25.97 17.96 -7.68
C MET A 279 25.39 18.60 -8.95
N SER A 280 25.70 18.01 -10.10
CA SER A 280 25.06 18.38 -11.36
C SER A 280 23.58 17.95 -11.33
N ILE A 281 22.76 18.59 -12.16
CA ILE A 281 21.34 18.22 -12.29
C ILE A 281 21.21 16.75 -12.73
N GLU A 282 22.07 16.26 -13.62
CA GLU A 282 22.07 14.86 -14.06
C GLU A 282 22.36 13.89 -12.93
N SER A 283 23.37 14.20 -12.10
CA SER A 283 23.70 13.40 -10.92
C SER A 283 22.57 13.41 -9.88
N LEU A 284 21.89 14.55 -9.70
CA LEU A 284 20.71 14.63 -8.84
C LEU A 284 19.57 13.73 -9.33
N LEU A 285 19.29 13.74 -10.63
CA LEU A 285 18.24 12.89 -11.19
C LEU A 285 18.58 11.40 -11.08
N GLN A 286 19.84 11.03 -11.25
CA GLN A 286 20.29 9.66 -11.02
C GLN A 286 20.14 9.28 -9.54
N HIS A 287 20.48 10.19 -8.62
CA HIS A 287 20.31 9.96 -7.19
C HIS A 287 18.84 9.73 -6.81
N PHE A 288 17.91 10.50 -7.38
CA PHE A 288 16.48 10.29 -7.19
C PHE A 288 15.99 8.95 -7.77
N ALA A 289 16.54 8.53 -8.91
CA ALA A 289 16.23 7.24 -9.51
C ALA A 289 16.73 6.08 -8.64
N ASP A 290 17.97 6.17 -8.14
CA ASP A 290 18.56 5.16 -7.26
C ASP A 290 17.80 5.06 -5.92
N GLU A 291 17.42 6.21 -5.35
CA GLU A 291 16.63 6.22 -4.11
C GLU A 291 15.23 5.63 -4.32
N THR A 292 14.59 5.90 -5.46
CA THR A 292 13.28 5.32 -5.78
C THR A 292 13.40 3.82 -6.04
N ALA A 293 14.47 3.37 -6.72
CA ALA A 293 14.73 1.96 -6.98
C ALA A 293 15.10 1.16 -5.73
N ALA A 294 15.69 1.79 -4.71
CA ALA A 294 16.05 1.12 -3.45
C ALA A 294 14.83 0.64 -2.65
N PHE A 295 13.61 1.12 -2.96
CA PHE A 295 12.36 0.66 -2.35
C PHE A 295 11.61 -0.39 -3.19
N HIS A 296 12.21 -0.83 -4.30
CA HIS A 296 11.71 -1.87 -5.20
C HIS A 296 12.45 -3.20 -5.04
#